data_AF-A0A7V7DUQ5-F1
#
_entry.id   AF-A0A7V7DUQ5-F1
#
_cell.length_a   1.000
_cell.length_b   1.000
_cell.length_c   1.000
_cell.angle_alpha   90.00
_cell.angle_beta   90.00
_cell.angle_gamma   90.00
#
_symmetry.space_group_name_H-M   'P 1'
#
loop_
_entity.id
_entity.type
_entity.pdbx_description
1 polymer ?
#
loop_
_entity_poly.entity_id
_entity_poly.type
_entity_poly.pdbx_seq_one_letter_code
_entity_poly.pdbx_strand_id
1 'polypeptide(L)'
;MQNQNLKHRILNFGLCLLVFALCGCAAVDYVKPEGPPSDNQLAQSYYRTRLNVKTSADVLAIIHIPRYELLSQSKSVVASSGQKKKGHKIWLKMVAFNENDPTAKRKYFFIVDEKPKSFWVQPKRRLRFDSKMALEAEVFDEPYANESARRIAILRQVLTNVRKDISEVEKQDKTVNVCGMLISQTLETILVKLDASSELASRLNSPKGLDFDHITLGAGIIWMNIVADIVNVRIRVNSFVRTLDDPFAIED
;
A
#
# COMPACT_ATOMS: atom_id res chain seq x y z
N MET A 1 -18.93 -11.62 -69.60
CA MET A 1 -17.64 -11.43 -68.89
C MET A 1 -17.85 -10.72 -67.55
N GLN A 2 -18.46 -11.38 -66.57
CA GLN A 2 -18.69 -10.85 -65.22
C GLN A 2 -18.78 -12.05 -64.26
N ASN A 3 -17.69 -12.42 -63.58
CA ASN A 3 -17.77 -13.14 -62.28
C ASN A 3 -16.44 -13.48 -61.56
N GLN A 4 -15.28 -12.92 -61.95
CA GLN A 4 -14.02 -13.24 -61.26
C GLN A 4 -13.66 -12.28 -60.11
N ASN A 5 -14.19 -11.05 -60.09
CA ASN A 5 -13.87 -10.07 -59.03
C ASN A 5 -14.63 -10.27 -57.71
N LEU A 6 -15.73 -11.04 -57.69
CA LEU A 6 -16.52 -11.25 -56.47
C LEU A 6 -15.90 -12.31 -55.54
N LYS A 7 -15.26 -13.34 -56.11
CA LYS A 7 -14.65 -14.44 -55.34
C LYS A 7 -13.44 -14.00 -54.51
N HIS A 8 -12.63 -13.05 -55.01
CA HIS A 8 -11.48 -12.55 -54.25
C HIS A 8 -11.85 -11.67 -53.05
N ARG A 9 -12.97 -10.94 -53.12
CA ARG A 9 -13.45 -10.10 -52.01
C ARG A 9 -14.04 -10.92 -50.87
N ILE A 10 -14.72 -12.03 -51.17
CA ILE A 10 -15.29 -12.93 -50.15
C ILE A 10 -14.17 -13.71 -49.41
N LEU A 11 -13.11 -14.12 -50.12
CA LEU A 11 -11.99 -14.85 -49.50
C LEU A 11 -11.18 -13.97 -48.52
N ASN A 12 -10.98 -12.69 -48.83
CA ASN A 12 -10.27 -11.76 -47.95
C ASN A 12 -11.07 -11.38 -46.69
N PHE A 13 -12.41 -11.32 -46.77
CA PHE A 13 -13.24 -11.00 -45.61
C PHE A 13 -13.32 -12.17 -44.60
N GLY A 14 -13.30 -13.42 -45.08
CA GLY A 14 -13.25 -14.61 -44.22
C GLY A 14 -11.93 -14.76 -43.46
N LEU A 15 -10.81 -14.36 -44.07
CA LEU A 15 -9.49 -14.42 -43.44
C LEU A 15 -9.34 -13.41 -42.27
N CYS A 16 -9.93 -12.21 -42.39
CA CYS A 16 -9.92 -11.23 -41.30
C CYS A 16 -10.75 -11.67 -40.09
N LEU A 17 -11.88 -12.37 -40.28
CA LEU A 17 -12.71 -12.89 -39.18
C LEU A 17 -12.04 -14.05 -38.41
N LEU A 18 -11.24 -14.88 -39.09
CA LEU A 18 -10.51 -15.99 -38.48
C LEU A 18 -9.35 -15.52 -37.57
N VAL A 19 -8.73 -14.37 -37.89
CA VAL A 19 -7.67 -13.78 -37.05
C VAL A 19 -8.22 -13.26 -35.71
N PHE A 20 -9.47 -12.76 -35.66
CA PHE A 20 -10.10 -12.37 -34.40
C PHE A 20 -10.51 -13.55 -33.53
N ALA A 21 -10.88 -14.69 -34.13
CA ALA A 21 -11.25 -15.90 -33.40
C ALA A 21 -10.03 -16.61 -32.76
N LEU A 22 -8.85 -16.56 -33.40
CA LEU A 22 -7.64 -17.23 -32.91
C LEU A 22 -6.79 -16.37 -31.95
N CYS A 23 -6.97 -15.05 -31.93
CA CYS A 23 -6.27 -14.15 -30.99
C CYS A 23 -7.08 -13.79 -29.73
N GLY A 24 -8.27 -14.38 -29.54
CA GLY A 24 -9.25 -13.96 -28.52
C GLY A 24 -8.98 -14.33 -27.06
N CYS A 25 -8.00 -15.21 -26.75
CA CYS A 25 -7.89 -15.76 -25.39
C CYS A 25 -7.19 -14.87 -24.36
N ALA A 26 -6.47 -13.82 -24.77
CA ALA A 26 -5.68 -13.00 -23.84
C ALA A 26 -6.40 -11.76 -23.28
N ALA A 27 -7.43 -11.26 -23.96
CA ALA A 27 -8.07 -9.98 -23.61
C ALA A 27 -9.16 -10.11 -22.51
N VAL A 28 -9.73 -11.30 -22.30
CA VAL A 28 -10.96 -11.48 -21.52
C VAL A 28 -10.75 -11.36 -19.99
N ASP A 29 -9.55 -11.60 -19.48
CA ASP A 29 -9.32 -11.53 -18.03
C ASP A 29 -9.26 -10.09 -17.47
N TYR A 30 -9.18 -9.06 -18.33
CA TYR A 30 -9.11 -7.67 -17.88
C TYR A 30 -10.47 -7.03 -17.54
N VAL A 31 -11.58 -7.60 -18.01
CA VAL A 31 -12.94 -7.03 -17.86
C VAL A 31 -13.72 -7.67 -16.70
N LYS A 32 -13.25 -8.78 -16.15
CA LYS A 32 -13.93 -9.46 -15.04
C LYS A 32 -13.95 -8.57 -13.78
N PRO A 33 -15.10 -8.44 -13.09
CA PRO A 33 -15.17 -7.78 -11.79
C PRO A 33 -14.10 -8.35 -10.84
N GLU A 34 -13.49 -7.48 -10.04
CA GLU A 34 -12.46 -7.91 -9.10
C GLU A 34 -13.08 -8.82 -8.03
N GLY A 35 -12.67 -10.09 -8.03
CA GLY A 35 -13.05 -11.04 -6.99
C GLY A 35 -12.52 -10.66 -5.60
N PRO A 36 -13.04 -11.29 -4.54
CA PRO A 36 -12.57 -11.08 -3.17
C PRO A 36 -11.07 -11.41 -3.00
N PRO A 37 -10.40 -10.80 -2.02
CA PRO A 37 -10.91 -9.76 -1.13
C PRO A 37 -10.88 -8.38 -1.80
N SER A 38 -11.88 -7.56 -1.50
CA SER A 38 -11.91 -6.13 -1.85
C SER A 38 -10.93 -5.32 -1.01
N ASP A 39 -10.57 -4.12 -1.46
CA ASP A 39 -9.60 -3.26 -0.75
C ASP A 39 -10.11 -2.84 0.63
N ASN A 40 -11.43 -2.68 0.77
CA ASN A 40 -12.07 -2.41 2.05
C ASN A 40 -11.94 -3.60 3.00
N GLN A 41 -12.18 -4.83 2.52
CA GLN A 41 -11.98 -6.04 3.32
C GLN A 41 -10.52 -6.20 3.76
N LEU A 42 -9.57 -5.87 2.87
CA LEU A 42 -8.14 -5.90 3.19
C LEU A 42 -7.79 -4.90 4.31
N ALA A 43 -8.38 -3.71 4.32
CA ALA A 43 -8.08 -2.68 5.32
C ALA A 43 -8.77 -2.92 6.69
N GLN A 44 -9.76 -3.81 6.79
CA GLN A 44 -10.58 -3.95 8.01
C GLN A 44 -9.76 -4.31 9.25
N SER A 45 -8.81 -5.24 9.14
CA SER A 45 -8.02 -5.65 10.31
C SER A 45 -7.18 -4.51 10.85
N TYR A 46 -6.62 -3.67 9.98
CA TYR A 46 -5.88 -2.47 10.38
C TYR A 46 -6.77 -1.52 11.20
N TYR A 47 -8.03 -1.31 10.81
CA TYR A 47 -8.93 -0.44 11.57
C TYR A 47 -9.44 -1.06 12.86
N ARG A 48 -9.67 -2.37 12.88
CA ARG A 48 -10.13 -3.09 14.08
C ARG A 48 -9.04 -3.25 15.14
N THR A 49 -7.76 -3.24 14.75
CA THR A 49 -6.64 -3.28 15.70
C THR A 49 -6.47 -1.93 16.39
N ARG A 50 -6.70 -1.87 17.71
CA ARG A 50 -6.43 -0.69 18.55
C ARG A 50 -5.09 -0.86 19.26
N LEU A 51 -4.22 0.15 19.15
CA LEU A 51 -2.94 0.17 19.84
C LEU A 51 -3.14 0.22 21.35
N ASN A 52 -2.21 -0.34 22.12
CA ASN A 52 -2.23 -0.42 23.59
C ASN A 52 -3.47 -1.14 24.17
N VAL A 53 -4.25 -1.83 23.34
CA VAL A 53 -5.49 -2.52 23.75
C VAL A 53 -5.52 -3.96 23.26
N LYS A 54 -5.26 -4.19 21.96
CA LYS A 54 -5.37 -5.53 21.37
C LYS A 54 -4.12 -6.36 21.61
N THR A 55 -4.31 -7.60 22.05
CA THR A 55 -3.25 -8.58 22.26
C THR A 55 -2.84 -9.28 20.96
N SER A 56 -1.75 -10.05 20.98
CA SER A 56 -1.37 -10.91 19.84
C SER A 56 -2.46 -11.92 19.48
N ALA A 57 -3.13 -12.52 20.47
CA ALA A 57 -4.24 -13.45 20.26
C ALA A 57 -5.44 -12.77 19.57
N ASP A 58 -5.81 -11.57 20.03
CA ASP A 58 -6.88 -10.78 19.39
C ASP A 58 -6.55 -10.47 17.92
N VAL A 59 -5.30 -10.11 17.65
CA VAL A 59 -4.84 -9.73 16.31
C VAL A 59 -4.83 -10.95 15.39
N LEU A 60 -4.36 -12.11 15.85
CA LEU A 60 -4.35 -13.34 15.08
C LEU A 60 -5.75 -13.75 14.61
N ALA A 61 -6.78 -13.48 15.42
CA ALA A 61 -8.17 -13.79 15.07
C ALA A 61 -8.73 -12.92 13.93
N ILE A 62 -8.13 -11.76 13.63
CA ILE A 62 -8.69 -10.79 12.66
C ILE A 62 -7.73 -10.40 11.54
N ILE A 63 -6.42 -10.61 11.69
CA ILE A 63 -5.43 -10.09 10.74
C ILE A 63 -5.39 -10.89 9.45
N HIS A 64 -5.84 -12.14 9.44
CA HIS A 64 -5.61 -13.09 8.36
C HIS A 64 -6.91 -13.51 7.66
N ILE A 65 -6.86 -13.61 6.32
CA ILE A 65 -7.92 -14.17 5.49
C ILE A 65 -7.38 -15.47 4.85
N PRO A 66 -7.62 -16.65 5.46
CA PRO A 66 -6.91 -17.90 5.15
C PRO A 66 -6.87 -18.33 3.68
N ARG A 67 -7.90 -17.99 2.91
CA ARG A 67 -7.99 -18.37 1.49
C ARG A 67 -7.13 -17.51 0.56
N TYR A 68 -6.76 -16.29 0.96
CA TYR A 68 -6.16 -15.30 0.06
C TYR A 68 -4.80 -14.80 0.51
N GLU A 69 -4.39 -15.17 1.73
CA GLU A 69 -3.24 -14.59 2.38
C GLU A 69 -2.33 -15.67 2.92
N LEU A 70 -1.07 -15.33 3.09
CA LEU A 70 -0.11 -16.06 3.90
C LEU A 70 0.03 -15.36 5.25
N LEU A 71 0.22 -16.13 6.31
CA LEU A 71 0.45 -15.64 7.67
C LEU A 71 1.92 -15.88 8.02
N SER A 72 2.62 -14.82 8.42
CA SER A 72 4.02 -14.84 8.87
C SER A 72 4.11 -14.28 10.28
N GLN A 73 4.91 -14.90 11.14
CA GLN A 73 4.94 -14.57 12.56
C GLN A 73 6.36 -14.68 13.14
N SER A 74 6.73 -13.73 13.99
CA SER A 74 7.87 -13.81 14.89
C SER A 74 7.40 -13.74 16.34
N LYS A 75 8.33 -13.57 17.29
CA LYS A 75 7.98 -13.35 18.71
C LYS A 75 7.21 -12.05 18.93
N SER A 76 7.47 -11.02 18.13
CA SER A 76 6.98 -9.66 18.35
C SER A 76 6.24 -9.07 17.15
N VAL A 77 6.13 -9.80 16.03
CA VAL A 77 5.45 -9.33 14.81
C VAL A 77 4.54 -10.40 14.24
N VAL A 78 3.32 -9.99 13.87
CA VAL A 78 2.39 -10.81 13.08
C VAL A 78 2.10 -10.06 11.79
N ALA A 79 2.31 -10.72 10.66
CA ALA A 79 2.07 -10.19 9.33
C ALA A 79 1.16 -11.10 8.53
N SER A 80 0.25 -10.53 7.76
CA SER A 80 -0.50 -11.26 6.75
C SER A 80 -0.43 -10.53 5.42
N SER A 81 0.00 -11.26 4.39
CA SER A 81 0.22 -10.70 3.06
C SER A 81 -0.50 -11.54 2.01
N GLY A 82 -0.73 -10.97 0.84
CA GLY A 82 -1.31 -11.72 -0.26
C GLY A 82 -1.11 -11.04 -1.60
N GLN A 83 -1.49 -11.75 -2.66
CA GLN A 83 -1.38 -11.27 -4.02
C GLN A 83 -2.54 -11.73 -4.89
N LYS A 84 -2.89 -10.94 -5.91
CA LYS A 84 -3.86 -11.30 -6.94
C LYS A 84 -3.49 -10.67 -8.29
N LYS A 85 -4.27 -10.97 -9.33
CA LYS A 85 -4.03 -10.52 -10.71
C LYS A 85 -2.60 -10.85 -11.18
N LYS A 86 -2.15 -12.09 -10.98
CA LYS A 86 -0.80 -12.55 -11.35
C LYS A 86 0.33 -11.69 -10.73
N GLY A 87 0.14 -11.22 -9.49
CA GLY A 87 1.13 -10.42 -8.77
C GLY A 87 1.06 -8.91 -9.02
N HIS A 88 0.19 -8.45 -9.93
CA HIS A 88 -0.01 -7.01 -10.16
C HIS A 88 -0.63 -6.28 -8.96
N LYS A 89 -1.27 -7.01 -8.05
CA LYS A 89 -1.79 -6.44 -6.82
C LYS A 89 -1.31 -7.25 -5.64
N ILE A 90 -0.53 -6.62 -4.78
CA ILE A 90 0.00 -7.21 -3.55
C ILE A 90 -0.41 -6.33 -2.36
N TRP A 91 -0.57 -6.94 -1.20
CA TRP A 91 -0.89 -6.24 0.03
C TRP A 91 -0.19 -6.87 1.23
N LEU A 92 -0.03 -6.05 2.27
CA LEU A 92 0.57 -6.43 3.54
C LEU A 92 -0.20 -5.77 4.67
N LYS A 93 -0.55 -6.56 5.68
CA LYS A 93 -1.08 -6.14 6.97
C LYS A 93 -0.08 -6.61 8.02
N MET A 94 0.34 -5.75 8.92
CA MET A 94 1.34 -6.12 9.91
C MET A 94 1.07 -5.43 11.22
N VAL A 95 1.27 -6.13 12.33
CA VAL A 95 1.14 -5.60 13.68
C VAL A 95 2.35 -6.05 14.48
N ALA A 96 2.97 -5.11 15.18
CA ALA A 96 4.08 -5.38 16.06
C ALA A 96 3.71 -5.08 17.52
N PHE A 97 4.25 -5.89 18.41
CA PHE A 97 4.01 -5.93 19.85
C PHE A 97 5.30 -5.56 20.59
N ASN A 98 5.17 -5.15 21.85
CA ASN A 98 6.31 -5.06 22.74
C ASN A 98 6.54 -6.43 23.37
N GLU A 99 7.80 -6.82 23.59
CA GLU A 99 8.11 -8.09 24.27
C GLU A 99 7.70 -8.05 25.75
N ASN A 100 7.74 -6.87 26.36
CA ASN A 100 7.39 -6.66 27.77
C ASN A 100 5.90 -6.39 28.00
N ASP A 101 5.17 -6.02 26.95
CA ASP A 101 3.74 -5.71 26.99
C ASP A 101 3.08 -6.31 25.73
N PRO A 102 2.28 -7.39 25.86
CA PRO A 102 1.75 -8.15 24.73
C PRO A 102 0.65 -7.41 23.95
N THR A 103 0.51 -6.10 24.14
CA THR A 103 -0.40 -5.25 23.38
C THR A 103 0.25 -4.68 22.12
N ALA A 104 -0.58 -4.46 21.10
CA ALA A 104 -0.14 -3.90 19.82
C ALA A 104 0.43 -2.49 20.00
N LYS A 105 1.68 -2.26 19.58
CA LYS A 105 2.33 -0.93 19.60
C LYS A 105 2.38 -0.30 18.22
N ARG A 106 2.46 -1.10 17.17
CA ARG A 106 2.56 -0.61 15.80
C ARG A 106 1.67 -1.43 14.89
N LYS A 107 1.02 -0.78 13.93
CA LYS A 107 0.21 -1.44 12.91
C LYS A 107 0.38 -0.78 11.55
N TYR A 108 0.33 -1.60 10.52
CA TYR A 108 0.62 -1.22 9.14
C TYR A 108 -0.40 -1.84 8.20
N PHE A 109 -0.81 -1.07 7.20
CA PHE A 109 -1.54 -1.55 6.05
C PHE A 109 -0.89 -1.00 4.78
N PHE A 110 -0.58 -1.89 3.86
CA PHE A 110 0.01 -1.56 2.58
C PHE A 110 -0.73 -2.29 1.46
N ILE A 111 -0.97 -1.60 0.37
CA ILE A 111 -1.48 -2.19 -0.86
C ILE A 111 -0.96 -1.42 -2.06
N VAL A 112 -0.53 -2.17 -3.07
CA VAL A 112 -0.14 -1.63 -4.37
C VAL A 112 -0.88 -2.40 -5.48
N ASP A 113 -1.40 -1.68 -6.47
CA ASP A 113 -2.07 -2.22 -7.66
C ASP A 113 -1.38 -1.60 -8.89
N GLU A 114 -0.51 -2.37 -9.53
CA GLU A 114 0.24 -2.04 -10.73
C GLU A 114 -0.31 -2.84 -11.93
N LYS A 115 -1.35 -2.30 -12.56
CA LYS A 115 -1.85 -2.84 -13.82
C LYS A 115 -0.94 -2.39 -14.97
N PRO A 116 -0.42 -3.33 -15.79
CA PRO A 116 0.35 -2.98 -16.96
C PRO A 116 -0.54 -2.22 -17.96
N LYS A 117 0.12 -1.40 -18.80
CA LYS A 117 -0.55 -0.78 -19.94
C LYS A 117 -0.98 -1.88 -20.90
N SER A 118 -2.26 -1.94 -21.24
CA SER A 118 -2.79 -2.80 -22.30
C SER A 118 -3.35 -1.94 -23.41
N PHE A 119 -3.53 -2.51 -24.61
CA PHE A 119 -4.03 -1.79 -25.79
C PHE A 119 -5.37 -1.06 -25.53
N TRP A 120 -6.19 -1.58 -24.61
CA TRP A 120 -7.49 -1.02 -24.25
C TRP A 120 -7.59 -0.47 -22.81
N VAL A 121 -6.51 -0.56 -22.01
CA VAL A 121 -6.56 -0.23 -20.58
C VAL A 121 -5.39 0.67 -20.20
N GLN A 122 -5.71 1.87 -19.71
CA GLN A 122 -4.72 2.79 -19.16
C GLN A 122 -4.00 2.12 -17.97
N PRO A 123 -2.67 2.29 -17.86
CA PRO A 123 -1.93 1.75 -16.73
C PRO A 123 -2.50 2.34 -15.45
N LYS A 124 -2.76 1.48 -14.48
CA LYS A 124 -3.22 1.88 -13.14
C LYS A 124 -2.10 1.54 -12.18
N ARG A 125 -1.48 2.55 -11.60
CA ARG A 125 -0.41 2.40 -10.62
C ARG A 125 -0.84 3.10 -9.36
N ARG A 126 -1.31 2.35 -8.37
CA ARG A 126 -1.77 2.91 -7.10
C ARG A 126 -1.00 2.32 -5.95
N LEU A 127 -0.65 3.15 -4.99
CA LEU A 127 -0.10 2.72 -3.71
C LEU A 127 -0.88 3.39 -2.58
N ARG A 128 -1.13 2.61 -1.53
CA ARG A 128 -1.67 3.06 -0.26
C ARG A 128 -0.83 2.46 0.85
N PHE A 129 -0.34 3.31 1.74
CA PHE A 129 0.31 2.92 2.98
C PHE A 129 -0.35 3.68 4.12
N ASP A 130 -0.73 2.96 5.17
CA ASP A 130 -1.21 3.51 6.43
C ASP A 130 -0.42 2.89 7.57
N SER A 131 0.08 3.72 8.47
CA SER A 131 0.87 3.32 9.61
C SER A 131 0.38 4.06 10.85
N LYS A 132 0.17 3.33 11.94
CA LYS A 132 -0.13 3.92 13.25
C LYS A 132 0.79 3.25 14.27
N MET A 133 1.55 4.04 15.03
CA MET A 133 2.47 3.52 16.04
C MET A 133 2.53 4.40 17.28
N ALA A 134 2.62 3.76 18.44
CA ALA A 134 3.09 4.39 19.65
C ALA A 134 4.62 4.49 19.57
N LEU A 135 5.15 5.70 19.71
CA LEU A 135 6.59 5.94 19.78
C LEU A 135 7.00 6.15 21.24
N GLU A 136 8.24 5.79 21.55
CA GLU A 136 8.82 6.00 22.87
C GLU A 136 9.05 7.51 23.12
N ALA A 137 9.01 7.91 24.40
CA ALA A 137 9.08 9.32 24.82
C ALA A 137 10.39 9.99 24.35
N GLU A 138 11.48 9.23 24.25
CA GLU A 138 12.78 9.72 23.83
C GLU A 138 12.75 10.33 22.42
N VAL A 139 11.86 9.85 21.54
CA VAL A 139 11.68 10.40 20.18
C VAL A 139 10.98 11.76 20.21
N PHE A 140 10.21 12.05 21.26
CA PHE A 140 9.52 13.32 21.41
C PHE A 140 10.28 14.33 22.27
N ASP A 141 11.08 13.84 23.22
CA ASP A 141 11.80 14.62 24.22
C ASP A 141 13.20 15.05 23.76
N GLU A 142 13.69 14.52 22.64
CA GLU A 142 14.94 14.97 22.03
C GLU A 142 14.90 16.48 21.72
N PRO A 143 15.95 17.25 22.03
CA PRO A 143 15.98 18.69 21.80
C PRO A 143 16.14 19.01 20.31
N TYR A 144 15.00 19.12 19.61
CA TYR A 144 14.98 19.50 18.19
C TYR A 144 15.14 21.01 17.99
N ALA A 145 15.85 21.39 16.93
CA ALA A 145 16.04 22.80 16.56
C ALA A 145 14.72 23.52 16.24
N ASN A 146 13.74 22.81 15.68
CA ASN A 146 12.40 23.30 15.40
C ASN A 146 11.44 22.12 15.16
N GLU A 147 10.16 22.42 15.01
CA GLU A 147 9.12 21.41 14.81
C GLU A 147 9.21 20.68 13.46
N SER A 148 9.77 21.31 12.42
CA SER A 148 10.05 20.63 11.17
C SER A 148 11.11 19.54 11.34
N ALA A 149 12.20 19.84 12.06
CA ALA A 149 13.24 18.87 12.39
C ALA A 149 12.68 17.69 13.21
N ARG A 150 11.84 17.97 14.20
CA ARG A 150 11.13 16.95 14.98
C ARG A 150 10.29 16.02 14.10
N ARG A 151 9.54 16.57 13.15
CA ARG A 151 8.71 15.78 12.23
C ARG A 151 9.53 14.89 11.29
N ILE A 152 10.66 15.39 10.80
CA ILE A 152 11.59 14.60 9.98
C ILE A 152 12.17 13.46 10.82
N ALA A 153 12.58 13.72 12.06
CA ALA A 153 13.08 12.70 12.99
C ALA A 153 12.03 11.62 13.29
N ILE A 154 10.78 12.02 13.55
CA ILE A 154 9.65 11.09 13.72
C ILE A 154 9.45 10.22 12.47
N LEU A 155 9.49 10.80 11.27
CA LEU A 155 9.33 10.04 10.04
C LEU A 155 10.50 9.07 9.78
N ARG A 156 11.73 9.44 10.17
CA ARG A 156 12.88 8.53 10.19
C ARG A 156 12.66 7.38 11.17
N GLN A 157 12.16 7.66 12.36
CA GLN A 157 11.84 6.61 13.34
C GLN A 157 10.75 5.66 12.81
N VAL A 158 9.72 6.19 12.14
CA VAL A 158 8.70 5.39 11.45
C VAL A 158 9.34 4.44 10.44
N LEU A 159 10.24 4.92 9.59
CA LEU A 159 10.97 4.10 8.62
C LEU A 159 11.81 3.01 9.31
N THR A 160 12.55 3.36 10.36
CA THR A 160 13.35 2.43 11.16
C THR A 160 12.49 1.32 11.76
N ASN A 161 11.37 1.67 12.38
CA ASN A 161 10.44 0.71 12.97
C ASN A 161 9.83 -0.23 11.93
N VAL A 162 9.40 0.32 10.79
CA VAL A 162 8.86 -0.47 9.67
C VAL A 162 9.88 -1.50 9.19
N ARG A 163 11.12 -1.08 8.94
CA ARG A 163 12.21 -1.96 8.49
C ARG A 163 12.51 -3.07 9.48
N LYS A 164 12.62 -2.71 10.77
CA LYS A 164 12.80 -3.69 11.85
C LYS A 164 11.68 -4.73 11.83
N ASP A 165 10.43 -4.29 11.81
CA ASP A 165 9.27 -5.18 11.85
C ASP A 165 9.17 -6.07 10.61
N ILE A 166 9.54 -5.59 9.42
CA ILE A 166 9.62 -6.41 8.20
C ILE A 166 10.69 -7.50 8.34
N SER A 167 11.87 -7.15 8.85
CA SER A 167 13.01 -8.08 8.96
C SER A 167 12.73 -9.30 9.84
N GLU A 168 11.80 -9.16 10.78
CA GLU A 168 11.33 -10.23 11.67
C GLU A 168 10.55 -11.33 10.94
N VAL A 169 9.88 -10.99 9.83
CA VAL A 169 8.91 -11.88 9.15
C VAL A 169 9.21 -12.14 7.67
N GLU A 170 10.08 -11.34 7.03
CA GLU A 170 10.33 -11.39 5.59
C GLU A 170 10.84 -12.74 5.06
N LYS A 171 11.54 -13.52 5.90
CA LYS A 171 12.09 -14.83 5.50
C LYS A 171 11.01 -15.88 5.26
N GLN A 172 9.82 -15.68 5.83
CA GLN A 172 8.69 -16.61 5.72
C GLN A 172 7.83 -16.32 4.49
N ASP A 173 7.89 -15.09 3.95
CA ASP A 173 7.03 -14.64 2.86
C ASP A 173 7.72 -13.59 2.00
N LYS A 174 8.01 -13.96 0.75
CA LYS A 174 8.65 -13.06 -0.24
C LYS A 174 7.80 -11.81 -0.51
N THR A 175 6.48 -11.90 -0.41
CA THR A 175 5.57 -10.77 -0.62
C THR A 175 5.77 -9.71 0.46
N VAL A 176 6.06 -10.12 1.70
CA VAL A 176 6.40 -9.22 2.81
C VAL A 176 7.67 -8.44 2.47
N ASN A 177 8.72 -9.12 2.00
CA ASN A 177 9.96 -8.45 1.58
C ASN A 177 9.70 -7.43 0.44
N VAL A 178 8.97 -7.83 -0.61
CA VAL A 178 8.63 -6.92 -1.72
C VAL A 178 7.85 -5.69 -1.24
N CYS A 179 6.83 -5.88 -0.41
CA CYS A 179 6.09 -4.76 0.19
C CYS A 179 7.02 -3.88 1.03
N GLY A 180 7.92 -4.49 1.81
CA GLY A 180 8.87 -3.79 2.65
C GLY A 180 9.85 -2.92 1.89
N MET A 181 10.36 -3.40 0.76
CA MET A 181 11.19 -2.62 -0.16
C MET A 181 10.42 -1.42 -0.72
N LEU A 182 9.18 -1.61 -1.18
CA LEU A 182 8.36 -0.52 -1.72
C LEU A 182 8.02 0.55 -0.68
N ILE A 183 7.67 0.14 0.55
CA ILE A 183 7.41 1.06 1.65
C ILE A 183 8.69 1.85 1.98
N SER A 184 9.83 1.16 2.09
CA SER A 184 11.12 1.80 2.38
C SER A 184 11.49 2.82 1.31
N GLN A 185 11.44 2.44 0.03
CA GLN A 185 11.73 3.32 -1.09
C GLN A 185 10.81 4.55 -1.12
N THR A 186 9.52 4.37 -0.81
CA THR A 186 8.55 5.46 -0.73
C THR A 186 8.92 6.45 0.37
N LEU A 187 9.17 5.96 1.58
CA LEU A 187 9.53 6.79 2.74
C LEU A 187 10.87 7.49 2.54
N GLU A 188 11.87 6.81 1.98
CA GLU A 188 13.18 7.41 1.67
C GLU A 188 13.06 8.52 0.63
N THR A 189 12.25 8.33 -0.41
CA THR A 189 12.00 9.39 -1.42
C THR A 189 11.42 10.64 -0.76
N ILE A 190 10.50 10.46 0.19
CA ILE A 190 9.90 11.57 0.94
C ILE A 190 10.94 12.23 1.86
N LEU A 191 11.73 11.43 2.58
CA LEU A 191 12.77 11.94 3.47
C LEU A 191 13.84 12.74 2.70
N VAL A 192 14.28 12.27 1.53
CA VAL A 192 15.20 13.01 0.66
C VAL A 192 14.62 14.37 0.27
N LYS A 193 13.32 14.43 -0.05
CA LYS A 193 12.64 15.69 -0.37
C LYS A 193 12.59 16.64 0.84
N LEU A 194 12.35 16.10 2.04
CA LEU A 194 12.33 16.88 3.27
C LEU A 194 13.72 17.34 3.70
N ASP A 195 14.76 16.54 3.47
CA ASP A 195 16.14 16.91 3.76
C ASP A 195 16.64 18.02 2.82
N ALA A 196 16.15 18.05 1.59
CA ALA A 196 16.41 19.13 0.64
C ALA A 196 15.69 20.45 1.01
N SER A 197 14.56 20.39 1.72
CA SER A 197 13.85 21.57 2.26
C SER A 197 13.03 21.20 3.49
N SER A 198 13.62 21.44 4.66
CA SER A 198 13.06 21.05 5.95
C SER A 198 11.71 21.73 6.24
N GLU A 199 11.51 22.91 5.68
CA GLU A 199 10.31 23.74 5.82
C GLU A 199 9.07 23.02 5.28
N LEU A 200 9.24 22.11 4.31
CA LEU A 200 8.16 21.29 3.76
C LEU A 200 7.57 20.34 4.80
N ALA A 201 8.30 19.96 5.85
CA ALA A 201 7.80 19.12 6.94
C ALA A 201 6.64 19.78 7.70
N SER A 202 6.55 21.12 7.65
CA SER A 202 5.40 21.87 8.17
C SER A 202 4.09 21.45 7.52
N ARG A 203 4.11 20.96 6.26
CA ARG A 203 2.91 20.52 5.52
C ARG A 203 2.43 19.12 5.86
N LEU A 204 3.22 18.32 6.59
CA LEU A 204 2.85 16.93 6.90
C LEU A 204 1.58 16.83 7.77
N ASN A 205 1.36 17.79 8.67
CA ASN A 205 0.15 17.86 9.50
C ASN A 205 -1.00 18.63 8.84
N SER A 206 -0.81 19.16 7.63
CA SER A 206 -1.86 19.89 6.92
C SER A 206 -2.93 18.92 6.41
N PRO A 207 -4.22 19.30 6.39
CA PRO A 207 -5.26 18.52 5.73
C PRO A 207 -4.96 18.20 4.26
N LYS A 208 -4.20 19.07 3.57
CA LYS A 208 -3.76 18.87 2.18
C LYS A 208 -2.59 17.90 2.06
N GLY A 209 -1.80 17.72 3.11
CA GLY A 209 -0.58 16.93 3.10
C GLY A 209 0.57 17.56 2.31
N LEU A 210 1.64 16.77 2.17
CA LEU A 210 2.81 17.11 1.37
C LEU A 210 2.83 16.27 0.09
N ASP A 211 2.89 16.96 -1.05
CA ASP A 211 3.05 16.33 -2.36
C ASP A 211 4.48 15.81 -2.54
N PHE A 212 4.64 14.65 -3.17
CA PHE A 212 5.92 14.08 -3.58
C PHE A 212 5.76 13.27 -4.87
N ASP A 213 6.87 12.97 -5.53
CA ASP A 213 6.86 12.17 -6.75
C ASP A 213 7.51 10.81 -6.46
N HIS A 214 6.70 9.74 -6.52
CA HIS A 214 7.20 8.38 -6.40
C HIS A 214 7.89 7.96 -7.71
N ILE A 215 9.14 7.52 -7.61
CA ILE A 215 10.00 7.18 -8.76
C ILE A 215 9.35 6.30 -9.83
N THR A 216 8.58 5.28 -9.44
CA THR A 216 7.89 4.37 -10.39
C THR A 216 6.38 4.60 -10.53
N LEU A 217 5.75 5.19 -9.50
CA LEU A 217 4.31 5.20 -9.34
C LEU A 217 3.70 6.59 -9.58
N GLY A 218 4.51 7.64 -9.72
CA GLY A 218 4.05 9.01 -10.03
C GLY A 218 3.71 9.83 -8.80
N ALA A 219 2.88 10.86 -8.98
CA ALA A 219 2.54 11.82 -7.94
C ALA A 219 1.84 11.16 -6.74
N GLY A 220 2.27 11.54 -5.54
CA GLY A 220 1.73 11.06 -4.28
C GLY A 220 1.63 12.16 -3.24
N ILE A 221 0.90 11.85 -2.17
CA ILE A 221 0.69 12.73 -1.02
C ILE A 221 0.96 11.94 0.25
N ILE A 222 1.67 12.55 1.19
CA ILE A 222 1.86 12.06 2.56
C ILE A 222 1.21 12.98 3.58
N TRP A 223 0.64 12.38 4.62
CA TRP A 223 0.16 13.03 5.83
C TRP A 223 0.80 12.39 7.06
N MET A 224 1.01 13.19 8.09
CA MET A 224 1.40 12.75 9.41
C MET A 224 0.59 13.51 10.47
N ASN A 225 -0.09 12.77 11.33
CA ASN A 225 -0.75 13.31 12.51
C ASN A 225 -0.08 12.72 13.77
N ILE A 226 0.10 13.55 14.80
CA ILE A 226 0.71 13.19 16.07
C ILE A 226 -0.30 13.54 17.16
N VAL A 227 -0.76 12.55 17.91
CA VAL A 227 -1.67 12.73 19.04
C VAL A 227 -1.09 12.00 20.24
N ALA A 228 -0.66 12.77 21.25
CA ALA A 228 0.15 12.26 22.36
C ALA A 228 1.38 11.50 21.85
N ASP A 229 1.53 10.23 22.24
CA ASP A 229 2.60 9.31 21.84
C ASP A 229 2.33 8.58 20.50
N ILE A 230 1.15 8.80 19.91
CA ILE A 230 0.71 8.08 18.72
C ILE A 230 0.96 8.88 17.46
N VAL A 231 1.75 8.29 16.56
CA VAL A 231 2.00 8.82 15.21
C VAL A 231 1.20 8.04 14.18
N ASN A 232 0.47 8.77 13.33
CA ASN A 232 -0.27 8.23 12.19
C ASN A 232 0.30 8.79 10.89
N VAL A 233 0.90 7.92 10.07
CA VAL A 233 1.44 8.26 8.75
C VAL A 233 0.57 7.62 7.67
N ARG A 234 0.14 8.43 6.70
CA ARG A 234 -0.64 7.97 5.55
C ARG A 234 0.02 8.41 4.27
N ILE A 235 0.11 7.51 3.28
CA ILE A 235 0.65 7.80 1.95
C ILE A 235 -0.33 7.28 0.90
N ARG A 236 -0.56 8.09 -0.14
CA ARG A 236 -1.37 7.74 -1.31
C ARG A 236 -0.61 8.14 -2.57
N VAL A 237 -0.54 7.26 -3.56
CA VAL A 237 0.09 7.55 -4.87
C VAL A 237 -0.91 7.28 -5.99
N ASN A 238 -1.00 8.20 -6.96
CA ASN A 238 -1.88 8.15 -8.15
C ASN A 238 -3.35 7.80 -7.80
N SER A 239 -3.76 8.35 -6.66
CA SER A 239 -5.02 8.22 -5.89
C SER A 239 -5.81 6.92 -6.06
N PHE A 240 -5.93 6.15 -4.98
CA PHE A 240 -7.27 5.84 -4.46
C PHE A 240 -7.86 7.18 -4.00
N VAL A 241 -8.82 7.73 -4.75
CA VAL A 241 -9.48 9.01 -4.41
C VAL A 241 -9.92 8.94 -2.95
N ARG A 242 -9.80 10.04 -2.18
CA ARG A 242 -10.55 10.21 -0.91
C ARG A 242 -12.02 10.07 -1.27
N THR A 243 -12.58 8.87 -1.14
CA THR A 243 -14.02 8.70 -1.23
C THR A 243 -14.63 9.32 0.02
N LEU A 244 -15.85 9.84 -0.07
CA LEU A 244 -16.65 10.20 1.10
C LEU A 244 -16.75 9.05 2.12
N ASP A 245 -16.53 7.81 1.66
CA ASP A 245 -16.46 6.60 2.48
C ASP A 245 -15.08 6.36 3.16
N ASP A 246 -14.10 7.27 3.03
CA ASP A 246 -12.87 7.18 3.83
C ASP A 246 -13.23 7.52 5.29
N PRO A 247 -13.21 6.57 6.23
CA PRO A 247 -13.66 6.78 7.61
C PRO A 247 -12.87 7.85 8.36
N PHE A 248 -11.79 8.40 7.78
CA PHE A 248 -11.00 9.50 8.32
C PHE A 248 -11.15 10.81 7.54
N ALA A 249 -12.16 10.93 6.68
CA ALA A 249 -12.57 12.24 6.16
C ALA A 249 -13.31 13.09 7.21
N ILE A 250 -13.68 12.49 8.35
CA ILE A 250 -14.60 13.08 9.35
C ILE A 250 -13.97 13.18 10.75
N GLU A 251 -12.79 12.61 11.00
CA GLU A 251 -12.12 12.78 12.29
C GLU A 251 -11.17 14.00 12.24
N ASP A 252 -11.78 15.20 12.33
CA ASP A 252 -11.16 16.41 12.86
C ASP A 252 -11.44 16.52 14.38
#